data_AF-D7N8Z1-F1
#
_entry.id   AF-D7N8Z1-F1
#
_cell.length_a   1.000
_cell.length_b   1.000
_cell.length_c   1.000
_cell.angle_alpha   90.00
_cell.angle_beta   90.00
_cell.angle_gamma   90.00
#
_symmetry.space_group_name_H-M   'P 1'
#
loop_
_entity.id
_entity.type
_entity.pdbx_description
1 polymer ?
#
loop_
_entity_poly.entity_id
_entity_poly.type
_entity_poly.pdbx_seq_one_letter_code
_entity_poly.pdbx_strand_id
1 'polypeptide(L)'
;MNVFKRKENREKSIYDEILDFEESGQKGSICLNSYFVEKSSDFSIDELKTALLDYYERENKAVEKFCNYFQYHRAEDIIRKFENYIFSMEVFNEQKLVGMSILLMRDTRSIEAMKFGIMLSEFYSLENVRAAIKIITDLGAYEEFTEISLKALKQVNFYPVLRDNIQRRGNEKVKEIVRNME
;
A
#
# COMPACT_ATOMS: atom_id res chain seq x y z
N MET A 1 32.99 15.28 -19.32
CA MET A 1 32.84 14.88 -17.90
C MET A 1 31.41 14.42 -17.70
N ASN A 2 31.18 13.10 -17.66
CA ASN A 2 29.86 12.54 -17.33
C ASN A 2 29.73 12.45 -15.81
N VAL A 3 28.92 13.33 -15.24
CA VAL A 3 28.59 13.32 -13.82
C VAL A 3 27.40 12.39 -13.61
N PHE A 4 27.64 11.08 -13.66
CA PHE A 4 26.72 10.12 -13.04
C PHE A 4 27.02 10.11 -11.55
N LYS A 5 26.32 10.96 -10.79
CA LYS A 5 26.23 10.79 -9.34
C LYS A 5 25.61 9.42 -9.09
N ARG A 6 26.41 8.48 -8.55
CA ARG A 6 25.93 7.23 -7.97
C ARG A 6 24.78 7.57 -7.01
N LYS A 7 23.58 7.10 -7.33
CA LYS A 7 22.44 7.05 -6.42
C LYS A 7 22.94 6.34 -5.16
N GLU A 8 22.79 6.97 -3.99
CA GLU A 8 23.03 6.31 -2.70
C GLU A 8 22.30 4.96 -2.68
N ASN A 9 22.92 3.95 -2.06
CA ASN A 9 22.33 2.63 -1.80
C ASN A 9 21.09 2.78 -0.90
N ARG A 10 19.98 3.27 -1.45
CA ARG A 10 18.67 3.18 -0.80
C ARG A 10 18.28 1.72 -0.85
N GLU A 11 17.95 1.15 0.31
CA GLU A 11 17.35 -0.18 0.36
C GLU A 11 16.08 -0.20 -0.50
N LYS A 12 15.92 -1.26 -1.29
CA LYS A 12 14.75 -1.42 -2.18
C LYS A 12 13.48 -1.57 -1.36
N SER A 13 12.39 -0.97 -1.83
CA SER A 13 11.06 -1.24 -1.27
C SER A 13 10.53 -2.59 -1.76
N ILE A 14 9.47 -3.09 -1.12
CA ILE A 14 8.76 -4.28 -1.62
C ILE A 14 8.24 -4.04 -3.04
N TYR A 15 7.78 -2.82 -3.33
CA TYR A 15 7.29 -2.48 -4.67
C TYR A 15 8.42 -2.46 -5.72
N ASP A 16 9.63 -2.00 -5.36
CA ASP A 16 10.80 -2.08 -6.24
C ASP A 16 11.15 -3.54 -6.55
N GLU A 17 11.10 -4.43 -5.55
CA GLU A 17 11.34 -5.87 -5.74
C GLU A 17 10.28 -6.52 -6.66
N ILE A 18 9.02 -6.10 -6.53
CA ILE A 18 7.93 -6.51 -7.42
C ILE A 18 8.23 -6.10 -8.86
N LEU A 19 8.60 -4.83 -9.09
CA LEU A 19 8.90 -4.33 -10.43
C LEU A 19 10.09 -5.07 -11.07
N ASP A 20 11.17 -5.27 -10.32
CA ASP A 20 12.34 -6.02 -10.78
C ASP A 20 11.99 -7.47 -11.16
N PHE A 21 11.14 -8.11 -10.34
CA PHE A 21 10.69 -9.47 -10.60
C PHE A 21 9.87 -9.55 -11.89
N GLU A 22 8.94 -8.62 -12.11
CA GLU A 22 8.13 -8.58 -13.32
C GLU A 22 8.96 -8.30 -14.58
N GLU A 23 9.96 -7.42 -14.48
CA GLU A 23 10.91 -7.16 -15.58
C GLU A 23 11.76 -8.38 -15.92
N SER A 24 12.07 -9.24 -14.94
CA SER A 24 12.84 -10.46 -15.15
C SER A 24 12.08 -11.55 -15.94
N GLY A 25 10.76 -11.41 -16.11
CA GLY A 25 9.91 -12.37 -16.81
C GLY A 25 9.75 -13.72 -16.07
N GLN A 26 10.22 -13.83 -14.84
CA GLN A 26 10.06 -15.03 -14.02
C GLN A 26 8.59 -15.20 -13.60
N LYS A 27 8.08 -16.43 -13.71
CA LYS A 27 6.75 -16.82 -13.21
C LYS A 27 6.93 -17.51 -11.86
N GLY A 28 6.41 -16.90 -10.79
CA GLY A 28 6.55 -17.41 -9.43
C GLY A 28 5.99 -16.42 -8.40
N SER A 29 5.98 -16.81 -7.14
CA SER A 29 5.59 -15.94 -6.02
C SER A 29 6.83 -15.28 -5.42
N ILE A 30 6.80 -13.97 -5.21
CA ILE A 30 7.75 -13.32 -4.29
C ILE A 30 7.37 -13.81 -2.89
N CYS A 31 8.32 -14.44 -2.20
CA CYS A 31 8.11 -14.95 -0.85
C CYS A 31 8.25 -13.77 0.13
N LEU A 32 7.16 -13.06 0.41
CA LEU A 32 7.15 -11.92 1.34
C LEU A 32 7.15 -12.35 2.83
N ASN A 33 7.42 -13.64 3.10
CA ASN A 33 7.35 -14.29 4.41
C ASN A 33 8.28 -13.71 5.51
N SER A 34 9.12 -12.71 5.22
CA SER A 34 10.00 -12.08 6.22
C SER A 34 9.36 -10.92 7.00
N TYR A 35 8.11 -10.54 6.70
CA TYR A 35 7.45 -9.38 7.34
C TYR A 35 6.39 -9.80 8.36
N PHE A 36 6.74 -10.73 9.26
CA PHE A 36 5.86 -11.12 10.37
C PHE A 36 5.62 -9.94 11.33
N VAL A 37 4.36 -9.73 11.68
CA VAL A 37 3.93 -8.75 12.68
C VAL A 37 3.86 -9.42 14.03
N GLU A 38 4.60 -8.91 15.01
CA GLU A 38 4.37 -9.29 16.41
C GLU A 38 3.08 -8.63 16.87
N LYS A 39 2.02 -9.41 17.11
CA LYS A 39 0.69 -8.85 17.40
C LYS A 39 0.68 -8.14 18.75
N SER A 40 0.59 -6.81 18.75
CA SER A 40 0.30 -6.01 19.95
C SER A 40 -1.16 -6.18 20.39
N SER A 41 -1.41 -6.06 21.71
CA SER A 41 -2.76 -5.94 22.27
C SER A 41 -3.23 -4.49 22.38
N ASP A 42 -2.31 -3.54 22.21
CA ASP A 42 -2.64 -2.13 22.07
C ASP A 42 -3.06 -1.86 20.62
N PHE A 43 -4.19 -1.19 20.46
CA PHE A 43 -4.73 -0.77 19.16
C PHE A 43 -4.83 0.77 19.10
N SER A 44 -4.03 1.48 19.90
CA SER A 44 -3.91 2.93 19.80
C SER A 44 -3.40 3.35 18.43
N ILE A 45 -3.88 4.48 17.94
CA ILE A 45 -3.49 5.06 16.65
C ILE A 45 -2.69 6.35 16.81
N ASP A 46 -2.25 6.69 18.03
CA ASP A 46 -1.64 8.01 18.29
C ASP A 46 -0.31 8.21 17.55
N GLU A 47 0.49 7.16 17.42
CA GLU A 47 1.70 7.18 16.59
C GLU A 47 1.37 7.35 15.10
N LEU A 48 0.28 6.72 14.64
CA LEU A 48 -0.24 6.84 13.28
C LEU A 48 -0.74 8.26 12.97
N LYS A 49 -1.47 8.88 13.91
CA LYS A 49 -1.89 10.29 13.83
C LYS A 49 -0.66 11.19 13.74
N THR A 50 0.33 10.96 14.59
CA THR A 50 1.59 11.72 14.60
C THR A 50 2.29 11.59 13.24
N ALA A 51 2.44 10.38 12.71
CA ALA A 51 3.05 10.15 11.40
C ALA A 51 2.31 10.86 10.24
N LEU A 52 0.97 10.94 10.30
CA LEU A 52 0.19 11.70 9.33
C LEU A 52 0.47 13.21 9.42
N LEU A 53 0.50 13.76 10.64
CA LEU A 53 0.77 15.19 10.85
C LEU A 53 2.18 15.55 10.41
N ASP A 54 3.17 14.72 10.75
CA ASP A 54 4.56 14.89 10.31
C ASP A 54 4.66 14.88 8.78
N TYR A 55 3.91 13.99 8.11
CA TYR A 55 3.82 13.98 6.65
C TYR A 55 3.23 15.29 6.13
N TYR A 56 2.18 15.81 6.78
CA TYR A 56 1.54 17.07 6.39
C TYR A 56 2.48 18.27 6.56
N GLU A 57 3.36 18.22 7.54
CA GLU A 57 4.40 19.22 7.83
C GLU A 57 5.68 19.02 7.02
N ARG A 58 5.73 17.99 6.15
CA ARG A 58 6.86 17.63 5.28
C ARG A 58 8.11 17.21 6.07
N GLU A 59 7.92 16.54 7.20
CA GLU A 59 9.04 15.89 7.89
C GLU A 59 9.52 14.65 7.12
N ASN A 60 10.85 14.53 7.00
CA ASN A 60 11.48 13.49 6.17
C ASN A 60 11.29 12.04 6.66
N LYS A 61 10.72 11.83 7.86
CA LYS A 61 10.65 10.51 8.52
C LYS A 61 9.24 9.93 8.65
N ALA A 62 8.23 10.55 8.03
CA ALA A 62 6.86 10.09 8.19
C ALA A 62 6.68 8.62 7.76
N VAL A 63 7.19 8.23 6.59
CA VAL A 63 7.09 6.83 6.08
C VAL A 63 7.74 5.84 7.06
N GLU A 64 8.89 6.18 7.63
CA GLU A 64 9.57 5.34 8.64
C GLU A 64 8.70 5.17 9.89
N LYS A 65 8.05 6.24 10.36
CA LYS A 65 7.10 6.19 11.50
C LYS A 65 5.92 5.25 11.21
N PHE A 66 5.35 5.29 10.00
CA PHE A 66 4.32 4.32 9.58
C PHE A 66 4.87 2.88 9.58
N CYS A 67 6.06 2.65 9.01
CA CYS A 67 6.67 1.32 8.99
C CYS A 67 6.85 0.75 10.40
N ASN A 68 7.39 1.56 11.32
CA ASN A 68 7.63 1.16 12.70
C ASN A 68 6.34 0.81 13.43
N TYR A 69 5.29 1.62 13.25
CA TYR A 69 3.97 1.33 13.80
C TYR A 69 3.44 -0.04 13.32
N PHE A 70 3.55 -0.29 12.01
CA PHE A 70 3.08 -1.54 11.39
C PHE A 70 4.01 -2.75 11.58
N GLN A 71 5.09 -2.63 12.35
CA GLN A 71 5.83 -3.80 12.84
C GLN A 71 5.02 -4.58 13.89
N TYR A 72 4.11 -3.89 14.59
CA TYR A 72 3.38 -4.43 15.74
C TYR A 72 1.86 -4.48 15.56
N HIS A 73 1.35 -3.91 14.46
CA HIS A 73 -0.08 -3.74 14.21
C HIS A 73 -0.46 -4.20 12.81
N ARG A 74 -1.65 -4.79 12.68
CA ARG A 74 -2.24 -5.12 11.37
C ARG A 74 -3.05 -3.95 10.84
N ALA A 75 -2.96 -3.66 9.55
CA ALA A 75 -3.70 -2.57 8.91
C ALA A 75 -5.21 -2.72 9.11
N GLU A 76 -5.73 -3.94 8.97
CA GLU A 76 -7.15 -4.28 9.16
C GLU A 76 -7.69 -3.95 10.54
N ASP A 77 -6.87 -4.10 11.58
CA ASP A 77 -7.28 -3.86 12.96
C ASP A 77 -7.36 -2.35 13.28
N ILE A 78 -6.71 -1.53 12.46
CA ILE A 78 -6.46 -0.12 12.74
C ILE A 78 -7.25 0.83 11.83
N ILE A 79 -7.53 0.42 10.59
CA ILE A 79 -8.12 1.28 9.55
C ILE A 79 -9.38 2.02 10.00
N ARG A 80 -10.30 1.34 10.71
CA ARG A 80 -11.56 1.94 11.20
C ARG A 80 -11.32 3.06 12.22
N LYS A 81 -10.32 2.90 13.09
CA LYS A 81 -9.97 3.95 14.06
C LYS A 81 -9.34 5.14 13.34
N PHE A 82 -8.51 4.87 12.35
CA PHE A 82 -7.87 5.92 11.55
C PHE A 82 -8.88 6.70 10.69
N GLU A 83 -9.85 6.01 10.11
CA GLU A 83 -10.99 6.62 9.40
C GLU A 83 -11.76 7.61 10.28
N ASN A 84 -12.13 7.19 11.50
CA ASN A 84 -12.79 8.08 12.47
C ASN A 84 -11.94 9.31 12.78
N TYR A 85 -10.62 9.14 12.86
CA TYR A 85 -9.71 10.25 13.06
C TYR A 85 -9.69 11.20 11.85
N ILE A 86 -9.57 10.69 10.61
CA ILE A 86 -9.62 11.51 9.39
C ILE A 86 -10.89 12.36 9.37
N PHE A 87 -12.05 11.76 9.62
CA PHE A 87 -13.34 12.47 9.61
C PHE A 87 -13.48 13.46 10.77
N SER A 88 -12.70 13.32 11.83
CA SER A 88 -12.66 14.28 12.94
C SER A 88 -11.73 15.48 12.71
N MET A 89 -10.89 15.45 11.67
CA MET A 89 -9.94 16.53 11.41
C MET A 89 -10.66 17.78 10.89
N GLU A 90 -10.50 18.92 11.58
CA GLU A 90 -11.04 20.20 11.12
C GLU A 90 -10.45 20.65 9.77
N VAL A 91 -9.17 20.35 9.54
CA VAL A 91 -8.45 20.68 8.30
C VAL A 91 -7.91 19.39 7.68
N PHE A 92 -8.79 18.68 6.97
CA PHE A 92 -8.41 17.52 6.16
C PHE A 92 -7.91 17.95 4.77
N ASN A 93 -6.78 17.39 4.33
CA ASN A 93 -6.23 17.65 3.00
C ASN A 93 -6.15 16.35 2.20
N GLU A 94 -7.17 16.14 1.35
CA GLU A 94 -7.29 14.96 0.51
C GLU A 94 -6.06 14.75 -0.40
N GLN A 95 -5.49 15.82 -0.96
CA GLN A 95 -4.31 15.71 -1.83
C GLN A 95 -3.08 15.18 -1.08
N LYS A 96 -2.92 15.58 0.19
CA LYS A 96 -1.87 15.01 1.04
C LYS A 96 -2.19 13.55 1.36
N LEU A 97 -3.45 13.19 1.63
CA LEU A 97 -3.81 11.78 1.84
C LEU A 97 -3.46 10.90 0.62
N VAL A 98 -3.76 11.37 -0.59
CA VAL A 98 -3.37 10.72 -1.86
C VAL A 98 -1.86 10.51 -1.92
N GLY A 99 -1.08 11.56 -1.64
CA GLY A 99 0.38 11.49 -1.65
C GLY A 99 0.92 10.47 -0.64
N MET A 100 0.35 10.43 0.57
CA MET A 100 0.72 9.49 1.61
C MET A 100 0.38 8.05 1.22
N SER A 101 -0.84 7.79 0.74
CA SER A 101 -1.28 6.48 0.26
C SER A 101 -0.29 5.94 -0.79
N ILE A 102 0.07 6.74 -1.79
CA ILE A 102 1.04 6.36 -2.83
C ILE A 102 2.42 6.07 -2.23
N LEU A 103 2.90 6.90 -1.31
CA LEU A 103 4.20 6.68 -0.66
C LEU A 103 4.23 5.39 0.14
N LEU A 104 3.18 5.09 0.90
CA LEU A 104 3.09 3.84 1.65
C LEU A 104 3.03 2.62 0.71
N MET A 105 2.34 2.70 -0.42
CA MET A 105 2.31 1.59 -1.38
C MET A 105 3.64 1.42 -2.14
N ARG A 106 4.45 2.47 -2.28
CA ARG A 106 5.65 2.47 -3.14
C ARG A 106 6.97 2.36 -2.37
N ASP A 107 7.07 2.99 -1.21
CA ASP A 107 8.35 3.34 -0.57
C ASP A 107 8.57 2.66 0.79
N THR A 108 7.83 1.59 1.09
CA THR A 108 7.93 0.86 2.36
C THR A 108 8.49 -0.55 2.20
N ARG A 109 8.96 -1.10 3.33
CA ARG A 109 9.32 -2.50 3.53
C ARG A 109 8.37 -3.19 4.51
N SER A 110 7.18 -2.65 4.77
CA SER A 110 6.18 -3.28 5.63
C SER A 110 4.94 -3.64 4.81
N ILE A 111 4.60 -4.93 4.76
CA ILE A 111 3.38 -5.42 4.11
C ILE A 111 2.15 -4.71 4.68
N GLU A 112 2.06 -4.58 6.00
CA GLU A 112 0.92 -3.93 6.64
C GLU A 112 0.88 -2.43 6.33
N ALA A 113 2.03 -1.76 6.22
CA ALA A 113 2.07 -0.36 5.75
C ALA A 113 1.58 -0.22 4.30
N MET A 114 1.93 -1.16 3.41
CA MET A 114 1.43 -1.16 2.03
C MET A 114 -0.07 -1.41 1.97
N LYS A 115 -0.57 -2.42 2.72
CA LYS A 115 -1.99 -2.71 2.86
C LYS A 115 -2.76 -1.49 3.35
N PHE A 116 -2.23 -0.82 4.37
CA PHE A 116 -2.79 0.42 4.86
C PHE A 116 -2.81 1.49 3.77
N GLY A 117 -1.71 1.65 3.02
CA GLY A 117 -1.65 2.52 1.84
C GLY A 117 -2.76 2.26 0.81
N ILE A 118 -3.06 0.98 0.53
CA ILE A 118 -4.17 0.56 -0.35
C ILE A 118 -5.51 0.96 0.27
N MET A 119 -5.75 0.66 1.56
CA MET A 119 -7.00 1.02 2.25
C MET A 119 -7.26 2.52 2.25
N LEU A 120 -6.22 3.34 2.37
CA LEU A 120 -6.37 4.80 2.32
C LEU A 120 -6.95 5.30 1.00
N SER A 121 -6.84 4.51 -0.07
CA SER A 121 -7.46 4.83 -1.36
C SER A 121 -8.98 4.76 -1.39
N GLU A 122 -9.60 4.22 -0.34
CA GLU A 122 -11.05 4.25 -0.15
C GLU A 122 -11.55 5.61 0.37
N PHE A 123 -10.66 6.49 0.83
CA PHE A 123 -11.00 7.81 1.37
C PHE A 123 -10.80 8.98 0.40
N TYR A 124 -10.49 8.70 -0.87
CA TYR A 124 -10.36 9.72 -1.92
C TYR A 124 -10.86 9.18 -3.26
N SER A 125 -11.08 10.07 -4.24
CA SER A 125 -11.53 9.67 -5.57
C SER A 125 -10.42 8.96 -6.36
N LEU A 126 -10.31 7.63 -6.18
CA LEU A 126 -9.27 6.81 -6.80
C LEU A 126 -9.30 6.88 -8.33
N GLU A 127 -10.48 7.07 -8.93
CA GLU A 127 -10.67 7.20 -10.38
C GLU A 127 -9.78 8.28 -11.02
N ASN A 128 -9.45 9.33 -10.27
CA ASN A 128 -8.63 10.45 -10.76
C ASN A 128 -7.12 10.25 -10.52
N VAL A 129 -6.71 9.17 -9.84
CA VAL A 129 -5.33 8.96 -9.39
C VAL A 129 -4.70 7.76 -10.10
N ARG A 130 -4.31 7.96 -11.37
CA ARG A 130 -3.73 6.90 -12.22
C ARG A 130 -2.54 6.18 -11.59
N ALA A 131 -1.69 6.91 -10.86
CA ALA A 131 -0.53 6.34 -10.20
C ALA A 131 -0.94 5.33 -9.11
N ALA A 132 -1.94 5.67 -8.28
CA ALA A 132 -2.47 4.77 -7.25
C ALA A 132 -3.13 3.55 -7.90
N ILE A 133 -3.96 3.74 -8.94
CA ILE A 133 -4.60 2.63 -9.67
C ILE A 133 -3.54 1.65 -10.20
N LYS A 134 -2.47 2.16 -10.83
CA LYS A 134 -1.39 1.33 -11.34
C LYS A 134 -0.74 0.52 -10.21
N ILE A 135 -0.32 1.19 -9.14
CA ILE A 135 0.37 0.53 -8.02
C ILE A 135 -0.55 -0.53 -7.38
N ILE A 136 -1.81 -0.20 -7.08
CA ILE A 136 -2.77 -1.15 -6.51
C ILE A 136 -2.98 -2.36 -7.44
N THR A 137 -3.06 -2.15 -8.75
CA THR A 137 -3.20 -3.24 -9.72
C THR A 137 -1.97 -4.14 -9.75
N ASP A 138 -0.77 -3.55 -9.68
CA ASP A 138 0.49 -4.30 -9.62
C ASP A 138 0.59 -5.13 -8.34
N LEU A 139 0.26 -4.52 -7.19
CA LEU A 139 0.24 -5.22 -5.90
C LEU A 139 -0.82 -6.33 -5.85
N GLY A 140 -2.00 -6.10 -6.43
CA GLY A 140 -3.10 -7.06 -6.41
C GLY A 140 -2.77 -8.41 -7.05
N ALA A 141 -1.75 -8.49 -7.91
CA ALA A 141 -1.25 -9.74 -8.48
C ALA A 141 -0.53 -10.67 -7.47
N TYR A 142 -0.34 -10.22 -6.23
CA TYR A 142 0.31 -10.95 -5.14
C TYR A 142 -0.69 -11.25 -4.03
N GLU A 143 -0.66 -12.48 -3.50
CA GLU A 143 -1.71 -13.02 -2.61
C GLU A 143 -1.94 -12.19 -1.34
N GLU A 144 -0.88 -11.57 -0.82
CA GLU A 144 -0.91 -10.72 0.37
C GLU A 144 -1.72 -9.44 0.16
N PHE A 145 -1.89 -9.01 -1.09
CA PHE A 145 -2.55 -7.76 -1.44
C PHE A 145 -3.78 -7.95 -2.35
N THR A 146 -4.07 -9.16 -2.84
CA THR A 146 -5.16 -9.37 -3.80
C THR A 146 -6.50 -8.89 -3.26
N GLU A 147 -6.95 -9.37 -2.09
CA GLU A 147 -8.28 -9.05 -1.57
C GLU A 147 -8.47 -7.55 -1.34
N ILE A 148 -7.50 -6.92 -0.69
CA ILE A 148 -7.53 -5.50 -0.34
C ILE A 148 -7.43 -4.61 -1.58
N SER A 149 -6.64 -5.01 -2.58
CA SER A 149 -6.54 -4.30 -3.86
C SER A 149 -7.85 -4.37 -4.63
N LEU A 150 -8.48 -5.55 -4.67
CA LEU A 150 -9.75 -5.72 -5.36
C LEU A 150 -10.87 -4.92 -4.69
N LYS A 151 -10.91 -4.85 -3.34
CA LYS A 151 -11.85 -3.99 -2.61
C LYS A 151 -11.66 -2.51 -2.97
N ALA A 152 -10.43 -2.03 -2.89
CA ALA A 152 -10.10 -0.64 -3.23
C ALA A 152 -10.44 -0.28 -4.68
N LEU A 153 -10.21 -1.18 -5.63
CA LEU A 153 -10.44 -0.93 -7.06
C LEU A 153 -11.92 -1.01 -7.48
N LYS A 154 -12.83 -1.56 -6.66
CA LYS A 154 -14.27 -1.65 -7.00
C LYS A 154 -14.92 -0.29 -7.27
N GLN A 155 -14.36 0.79 -6.73
CA GLN A 155 -14.85 2.15 -6.97
C GLN A 155 -14.51 2.70 -8.38
N VAL A 156 -13.65 2.02 -9.15
CA VAL A 156 -13.18 2.50 -10.46
C VAL A 156 -14.04 1.92 -11.59
N ASN A 157 -14.46 2.78 -12.53
CA ASN A 157 -15.39 2.41 -13.62
C ASN A 157 -14.93 1.23 -14.50
N PHE A 158 -13.63 1.04 -14.67
CA PHE A 158 -13.04 -0.06 -15.46
C PHE A 158 -12.51 -1.20 -14.58
N TYR A 159 -13.06 -1.35 -13.36
CA TYR A 159 -12.72 -2.43 -12.43
C TYR A 159 -12.65 -3.82 -13.06
N PRO A 160 -13.60 -4.28 -13.91
CA PRO A 160 -13.52 -5.60 -14.52
C PRO A 160 -12.19 -5.82 -15.27
N VAL A 161 -11.72 -4.81 -15.99
CA VAL A 161 -10.44 -4.86 -16.74
C VAL A 161 -9.24 -5.00 -15.79
N LEU A 162 -9.27 -4.29 -14.66
CA LEU A 162 -8.20 -4.35 -13.66
C LEU A 162 -8.18 -5.68 -12.92
N ARG A 163 -9.35 -6.18 -12.53
CA ARG A 163 -9.51 -7.49 -11.91
C ARG A 163 -9.01 -8.61 -12.82
N ASP A 164 -9.38 -8.59 -14.09
CA ASP A 164 -8.94 -9.60 -15.07
C ASP A 164 -7.42 -9.52 -15.29
N ASN A 165 -6.84 -8.31 -15.24
CA ASN A 165 -5.39 -8.11 -15.28
C ASN A 165 -4.69 -8.76 -14.08
N ILE A 166 -5.20 -8.51 -12.86
CA ILE A 166 -4.71 -9.11 -11.61
C ILE A 166 -4.79 -10.64 -11.69
N GLN A 167 -5.95 -11.17 -12.06
CA GLN A 167 -6.18 -12.62 -12.14
C GLN A 167 -5.23 -13.31 -13.13
N ARG A 168 -4.93 -12.66 -14.26
CA ARG A 168 -4.01 -13.18 -15.29
C ARG A 168 -2.55 -13.18 -14.83
N ARG A 169 -2.13 -12.19 -14.03
CA ARG A 169 -0.76 -12.05 -13.52
C ARG A 169 -0.50 -12.93 -12.28
N GLY A 170 -1.53 -13.14 -11.47
CA GLY A 170 -1.41 -13.84 -10.19
C GLY A 170 -1.25 -15.35 -10.27
N ASN A 171 -0.87 -15.93 -9.12
CA ASN A 171 -0.78 -17.38 -8.92
C ASN A 171 -2.17 -18.03 -8.72
N GLU A 172 -2.21 -19.34 -8.44
CA GLU A 172 -3.50 -20.05 -8.23
C GLU A 172 -4.30 -19.53 -7.03
N LYS A 173 -3.63 -19.11 -5.94
CA LYS A 173 -4.31 -18.51 -4.78
C LYS A 173 -4.95 -17.17 -5.15
N VAL A 174 -4.27 -16.32 -5.93
CA VAL A 174 -4.87 -15.07 -6.44
C VAL A 174 -6.12 -15.38 -7.26
N LYS A 175 -6.07 -16.39 -8.14
CA LYS A 175 -7.24 -16.80 -8.94
C LYS A 175 -8.39 -17.30 -8.06
N GLU A 176 -8.09 -18.02 -6.99
CA GLU A 176 -9.08 -18.46 -6.01
C GLU A 176 -9.73 -17.28 -5.28
N ILE A 177 -8.93 -16.34 -4.78
CA ILE A 177 -9.42 -15.11 -4.13
C ILE A 177 -10.34 -14.34 -5.08
N VAL A 178 -9.93 -14.13 -6.33
CA VAL A 178 -10.74 -13.41 -7.33
C VAL A 178 -12.10 -14.09 -7.54
N ARG A 179 -12.14 -15.43 -7.67
CA ARG A 179 -13.41 -16.17 -7.85
C ARG A 179 -14.33 -16.09 -6.63
N ASN A 180 -13.76 -16.05 -5.42
CA ASN A 180 -14.54 -15.97 -4.18
C ASN A 180 -15.12 -14.55 -3.93
N MET A 181 -14.65 -13.56 -4.68
CA MET A 181 -15.11 -12.17 -4.58
C MET A 181 -16.15 -11.79 -5.66
N GLU A 182 -16.47 -12.70 -6.58
CA GLU A 182 -17.59 -12.61 -7.54
C GLU A 182 -18.93 -12.97 -6.88
#